data_AF-A0A966Q8G1-F1
#
_entry.id   AF-A0A966Q8G1-F1
#
_cell.length_a   1.000
_cell.length_b   1.000
_cell.length_c   1.000
_cell.angle_alpha   90.00
_cell.angle_beta   90.00
_cell.angle_gamma   90.00
#
_symmetry.space_group_name_H-M   'P 1'
#
loop_
_entity.id
_entity.type
_entity.pdbx_description
1 polymer ?
#
loop_
_entity_poly.entity_id
_entity_poly.type
_entity_poly.pdbx_seq_one_letter_code
_entity_poly.pdbx_strand_id
1 'polypeptide(L)'
;MKLNDAQLAELEADVVTLCQELIRIPSVNFGEGKGDESAVAEYVVAKLAEVGIDAKIYESAPKRASVVARIEGTDSSRPGLVVNGHIDVVPANAADWSVDPFSGLIKDGCIWGRGAVDMKNMDAMMLAVFRLWA
;
A
#
# COMPACT_ATOMS: atom_id res chain seq x y z
N MET A 1 -16.14 7.52 13.76
CA MET A 1 -16.03 6.37 14.69
C MET A 1 -14.90 6.66 15.67
N LYS A 2 -15.08 6.38 16.97
CA LYS A 2 -13.98 6.40 17.94
C LYS A 2 -13.60 4.95 18.24
N LEU A 3 -12.35 4.59 17.99
CA LEU A 3 -11.81 3.27 18.31
C LEU A 3 -11.52 3.19 19.81
N ASN A 4 -11.72 2.02 20.40
CA ASN A 4 -11.15 1.70 21.71
C ASN A 4 -9.68 1.26 21.57
N ASP A 5 -8.98 1.14 22.70
CA ASP A 5 -7.55 0.85 22.72
C ASP A 5 -7.20 -0.50 22.04
N ALA A 6 -8.07 -1.51 22.19
CA ALA A 6 -7.84 -2.81 21.56
C ALA A 6 -8.00 -2.74 20.03
N GLN A 7 -9.02 -2.04 19.54
CA GLN A 7 -9.23 -1.80 18.11
C GLN A 7 -8.11 -0.96 17.50
N LEU A 8 -7.59 0.01 18.25
CA LEU A 8 -6.45 0.81 17.80
C LEU A 8 -5.18 -0.04 17.68
N ALA A 9 -4.90 -0.89 18.69
CA ALA A 9 -3.75 -1.79 18.64
C ALA A 9 -3.85 -2.82 17.49
N GLU A 10 -5.05 -3.33 17.21
CA GLU A 10 -5.29 -4.21 16.06
C GLU A 10 -5.05 -3.50 14.73
N LEU A 11 -5.54 -2.26 14.59
CA LEU A 11 -5.31 -1.44 13.41
C LEU A 11 -3.82 -1.13 13.22
N GLU A 12 -3.09 -0.80 14.30
CA GLU A 12 -1.65 -0.58 14.25
C GLU A 12 -0.89 -1.84 13.79
N ALA A 13 -1.28 -3.02 14.28
CA ALA A 13 -0.69 -4.29 13.87
C ALA A 13 -0.98 -4.63 12.39
N ASP A 14 -2.20 -4.32 11.91
CA ASP A 14 -2.57 -4.48 10.50
C ASP A 14 -1.75 -3.54 9.60
N VAL A 15 -1.58 -2.27 9.99
CA VAL A 15 -0.71 -1.32 9.26
C VAL A 15 0.72 -1.83 9.16
N VAL A 16 1.29 -2.35 10.25
CA VAL A 16 2.65 -2.93 10.25
C VAL A 16 2.71 -4.10 9.28
N THR A 17 1.75 -5.03 9.36
CA THR A 17 1.70 -6.23 8.50
C THR A 17 1.58 -5.86 7.03
N LEU A 18 0.62 -4.99 6.68
CA LEU A 18 0.40 -4.51 5.32
C LEU A 18 1.64 -3.79 4.76
N CYS A 19 2.32 -2.97 5.56
CA CYS A 19 3.54 -2.28 5.14
C CYS A 19 4.66 -3.28 4.82
N GLN A 20 4.88 -4.28 5.68
CA GLN A 20 5.85 -5.34 5.42
C GLN A 20 5.51 -6.14 4.16
N GLU A 21 4.24 -6.51 3.97
CA GLU A 21 3.76 -7.24 2.79
C GLU A 21 3.93 -6.42 1.50
N LEU A 22 3.56 -5.14 1.51
CA LEU A 22 3.79 -4.23 0.39
C LEU A 22 5.28 -4.13 0.05
N ILE A 23 6.17 -3.96 1.04
CA ILE A 23 7.63 -3.88 0.82
C ILE A 23 8.17 -5.15 0.19
N ARG A 24 7.65 -6.32 0.59
CA ARG A 24 8.07 -7.62 0.06
C ARG A 24 7.72 -7.86 -1.41
N ILE A 25 6.86 -7.03 -1.99
CA ILE A 25 6.53 -7.05 -3.41
C ILE A 25 7.40 -5.99 -4.13
N PRO A 26 8.42 -6.39 -4.91
CA PRO A 26 9.34 -5.45 -5.53
C PRO A 26 8.72 -4.75 -6.75
N SER A 27 7.99 -3.66 -6.51
CA SER A 27 7.35 -2.83 -7.53
C SER A 27 8.29 -1.77 -8.09
N VAL A 28 9.43 -2.21 -8.64
CA VAL A 28 10.54 -1.31 -8.98
C VAL A 28 10.26 -0.57 -10.28
N ASN A 29 10.44 0.75 -10.25
CA ASN A 29 10.33 1.65 -11.38
C ASN A 29 11.68 2.29 -11.69
N PHE A 30 12.23 2.00 -12.87
CA PHE A 30 13.51 2.52 -13.36
C PHE A 30 13.36 3.86 -14.10
N GLY A 31 12.13 4.40 -14.21
CA GLY A 31 11.82 5.54 -15.06
C GLY A 31 11.69 5.14 -16.54
N GLU A 32 11.48 6.13 -17.42
CA GLU A 32 11.38 5.92 -18.87
C GLU A 32 10.31 4.88 -19.31
N GLY A 33 9.25 4.71 -18.51
CA GLY A 33 8.23 3.69 -18.77
C GLY A 33 8.63 2.26 -18.38
N LYS A 34 9.83 2.05 -17.79
CA LYS A 34 10.33 0.75 -17.32
C LYS A 34 9.98 0.55 -15.86
N GLY A 35 8.82 -0.02 -15.57
CA GLY A 35 8.39 -0.40 -14.23
C GLY A 35 7.52 -1.64 -14.26
N ASP A 36 7.36 -2.28 -13.11
CA ASP A 36 6.41 -3.39 -12.93
C ASP A 36 5.64 -3.21 -11.61
N GLU A 37 4.47 -2.60 -11.70
CA GLU A 37 3.57 -2.37 -10.58
C GLU A 37 2.45 -3.43 -10.50
N SER A 38 2.39 -4.40 -11.43
CA SER A 38 1.27 -5.34 -11.57
C SER A 38 1.05 -6.16 -10.30
N ALA A 39 2.10 -6.78 -9.76
CA ALA A 39 1.96 -7.64 -8.58
C ALA A 39 1.51 -6.89 -7.32
N VAL A 40 1.99 -5.65 -7.12
CA VAL A 40 1.56 -4.84 -5.98
C VAL A 40 0.14 -4.31 -6.18
N ALA A 41 -0.25 -3.98 -7.41
CA ALA A 41 -1.62 -3.58 -7.73
C ALA A 41 -2.62 -4.71 -7.48
N GLU A 42 -2.29 -5.94 -7.91
CA GLU A 42 -3.09 -7.14 -7.63
C GLU A 42 -3.24 -7.40 -6.13
N TYR A 43 -2.15 -7.25 -5.37
CA TYR A 43 -2.19 -7.37 -3.92
C TYR A 43 -3.12 -6.32 -3.27
N VAL A 44 -3.04 -5.05 -3.69
CA VAL A 44 -3.91 -3.97 -3.18
C VAL A 44 -5.38 -4.29 -3.46
N VAL A 45 -5.70 -4.74 -4.68
CA VAL A 45 -7.08 -5.15 -5.04
C VAL A 45 -7.55 -6.32 -4.17
N ALA A 46 -6.71 -7.34 -3.96
CA ALA A 46 -7.05 -8.48 -3.14
C ALA A 46 -7.34 -8.07 -1.68
N LYS A 47 -6.51 -7.20 -1.08
CA LYS A 47 -6.70 -6.71 0.29
C LYS A 47 -7.98 -5.88 0.47
N LEU A 48 -8.39 -5.13 -0.55
CA LEU A 48 -9.66 -4.39 -0.55
C LEU A 48 -10.85 -5.34 -0.72
N ALA A 49 -10.72 -6.37 -1.57
CA ALA A 49 -11.78 -7.36 -1.79
C ALA A 49 -12.07 -8.21 -0.54
N GLU A 50 -11.08 -8.45 0.33
CA GLU A 50 -11.27 -9.16 1.62
C GLU A 50 -12.37 -8.55 2.50
N VAL A 51 -12.63 -7.26 2.35
CA VAL A 51 -13.65 -6.52 3.11
C VAL A 51 -14.83 -6.05 2.24
N GLY A 52 -14.92 -6.52 1.00
CA GLY A 52 -16.01 -6.15 0.09
C GLY A 52 -15.86 -4.79 -0.61
N ILE A 53 -14.66 -4.21 -0.65
CA ILE A 53 -14.40 -3.00 -1.45
C ILE A 53 -13.94 -3.42 -2.85
N ASP A 54 -14.76 -3.10 -3.85
CA ASP A 54 -14.41 -3.28 -5.26
C ASP A 54 -13.36 -2.25 -5.71
N ALA A 55 -12.27 -2.75 -6.30
CA ALA A 55 -11.20 -1.94 -6.88
C ALA A 55 -10.87 -2.42 -8.29
N LYS A 56 -10.45 -1.48 -9.15
CA LYS A 56 -10.08 -1.76 -10.55
C LYS A 56 -8.64 -1.37 -10.81
N ILE A 57 -7.94 -2.21 -11.58
CA ILE A 57 -6.62 -1.91 -12.10
C ILE A 57 -6.75 -1.21 -13.46
N TYR A 58 -6.00 -0.13 -13.63
CA TYR A 58 -5.85 0.59 -14.89
C TYR A 58 -4.38 0.59 -15.28
N GLU A 59 -4.08 0.27 -16.54
CA GLU A 59 -2.73 0.33 -17.09
C GLU A 59 -2.59 1.52 -18.04
N SER A 60 -1.60 2.38 -17.78
CA SER A 60 -1.26 3.50 -18.67
C SER A 60 -0.26 3.10 -19.77
N ALA A 61 0.51 2.06 -19.50
CA ALA A 61 1.46 1.39 -20.40
C ALA A 61 1.66 -0.04 -19.85
N PRO A 62 2.26 -0.98 -20.61
CA PRO A 62 2.46 -2.35 -20.15
C PRO A 62 3.11 -2.38 -18.76
N LYS A 63 2.45 -3.04 -17.80
CA LYS A 63 2.89 -3.19 -16.40
C LYS A 63 2.91 -1.92 -15.55
N ARG A 64 2.52 -0.77 -16.12
CA ARG A 64 2.36 0.50 -15.41
C ARG A 64 0.94 0.60 -14.84
N ALA A 65 0.74 -0.10 -13.74
CA ALA A 65 -0.55 -0.34 -13.12
C ALA A 65 -0.89 0.68 -12.01
N SER A 66 -2.13 1.17 -12.02
CA SER A 66 -2.74 1.98 -10.97
C SER A 66 -4.00 1.30 -10.44
N VAL A 67 -4.24 1.37 -9.14
CA VAL A 67 -5.49 0.85 -8.52
C VAL A 67 -6.42 2.01 -8.20
N VAL A 68 -7.69 1.87 -8.58
CA VAL A 68 -8.74 2.84 -8.25
C VAL A 68 -9.90 2.10 -7.59
N ALA A 69 -10.21 2.50 -6.36
CA ALA A 69 -11.40 2.07 -5.62
C ALA A 69 -12.34 3.27 -5.40
N ARG A 70 -13.64 2.99 -5.31
CA ARG A 70 -14.64 3.99 -4.94
C ARG A 70 -15.46 3.45 -3.78
N ILE A 71 -15.38 4.14 -2.64
CA ILE A 71 -16.22 3.88 -1.48
C ILE A 71 -17.32 4.93 -1.48
N GLU A 72 -18.59 4.50 -1.47
CA GLU A 72 -19.72 5.42 -1.42
C GLU A 72 -19.82 6.05 -0.02
N GLY A 73 -19.88 7.37 0.03
CA GLY A 73 -20.09 8.09 1.29
C GLY A 73 -21.54 8.02 1.73
N THR A 74 -21.79 8.19 3.02
CA THR A 74 -23.16 8.19 3.59
C THR A 74 -24.02 9.38 3.13
N ASP A 75 -23.41 10.41 2.56
CA ASP A 75 -24.08 11.60 2.03
C ASP A 75 -23.51 11.95 0.64
N SER A 76 -24.24 11.54 -0.40
CA SER A 76 -23.86 11.73 -1.80
C SER A 76 -24.03 13.16 -2.31
N SER A 77 -24.57 14.08 -1.49
CA SER A 77 -24.64 15.50 -1.83
C SER A 77 -23.31 16.24 -1.61
N ARG A 78 -22.40 15.65 -0.84
CA ARG A 78 -21.09 16.24 -0.52
C ARG A 78 -20.06 15.96 -1.63
N PRO A 79 -19.09 16.86 -1.86
CA PRO A 79 -17.98 16.58 -2.77
C PRO A 79 -17.18 15.35 -2.33
N GLY A 80 -16.69 14.58 -3.31
CA GLY A 80 -15.81 13.45 -3.05
C GLY A 80 -14.44 13.89 -2.52
N LEU A 81 -13.84 13.04 -1.69
CA LEU A 81 -12.44 13.15 -1.28
C LEU A 81 -11.61 12.16 -2.10
N VAL A 82 -10.54 12.64 -2.72
CA VAL A 82 -9.54 11.78 -3.35
C VAL A 82 -8.38 11.62 -2.39
N VAL A 83 -8.10 10.38 -2.00
CA VAL A 83 -6.88 9.99 -1.30
C VAL A 83 -6.00 9.26 -2.31
N ASN A 84 -4.72 9.61 -2.38
CA ASN A 84 -3.81 9.12 -3.41
C ASN A 84 -2.43 8.80 -2.82
N GLY A 85 -1.78 7.79 -3.41
CA GLY A 85 -0.39 7.45 -3.21
C GLY A 85 0.17 6.75 -4.45
N HIS A 86 1.45 6.43 -4.43
CA HIS A 86 2.11 5.64 -5.47
C HIS A 86 2.65 4.34 -4.88
N ILE A 87 2.45 3.24 -5.61
CA ILE A 87 2.77 1.88 -5.14
C ILE A 87 4.10 1.36 -5.70
N ASP A 88 4.74 2.13 -6.57
CA ASP A 88 6.07 1.85 -7.09
C ASP A 88 7.18 2.37 -6.17
N VAL A 89 8.39 1.86 -6.38
CA VAL A 89 9.58 2.28 -5.64
C VAL A 89 10.76 2.45 -6.58
N VAL A 90 11.69 3.32 -6.22
CA VAL A 90 12.96 3.45 -6.94
C VAL A 90 13.84 2.19 -6.76
N PRO A 91 14.81 1.94 -7.65
CA PRO A 91 15.72 0.81 -7.52
C PRO A 91 16.48 0.79 -6.18
N ALA A 92 16.87 -0.40 -5.76
CA ALA A 92 17.71 -0.62 -4.59
C ALA A 92 18.83 -1.58 -4.96
N ASN A 93 20.08 -1.17 -4.70
CA ASN A 93 21.24 -2.04 -4.85
C ASN A 93 21.48 -2.77 -3.52
N ALA A 94 21.24 -4.07 -3.46
CA ALA A 94 21.32 -4.84 -2.21
C ALA A 94 22.70 -4.76 -1.52
N ALA A 95 23.79 -4.53 -2.26
CA ALA A 95 25.12 -4.38 -1.69
C ALA A 95 25.29 -3.12 -0.80
N ASP A 96 24.45 -2.11 -1.01
CA ASP A 96 24.47 -0.86 -0.22
C ASP A 96 23.63 -0.97 1.06
N TRP A 97 22.97 -2.11 1.30
CA TRP A 97 22.03 -2.29 2.40
C TRP A 97 22.57 -3.23 3.47
N SER A 98 22.27 -2.92 4.73
CA SER A 98 22.60 -3.78 5.88
C SER A 98 21.62 -4.93 6.08
N VAL A 99 20.50 -4.93 5.35
CA VAL A 99 19.44 -5.95 5.33
C VAL A 99 18.90 -6.02 3.90
N ASP A 100 18.22 -7.10 3.51
CA ASP A 100 17.59 -7.16 2.19
C ASP A 100 16.57 -6.01 2.02
N PRO A 101 16.70 -5.15 0.97
CA PRO A 101 15.81 -4.02 0.74
C PRO A 101 14.34 -4.40 0.60
N PHE A 102 14.01 -5.62 0.21
CA PHE A 102 12.63 -6.08 0.03
C PHE A 102 12.22 -7.09 1.12
N SER A 103 12.95 -7.18 2.24
CA SER A 103 12.57 -8.08 3.34
C SER A 103 11.34 -7.60 4.14
N GLY A 104 11.16 -6.29 4.28
CA GLY A 104 10.23 -5.71 5.24
C GLY A 104 10.60 -6.08 6.68
N LEU A 105 11.88 -6.24 7.00
CA LEU A 105 12.33 -6.68 8.33
C LEU A 105 12.04 -5.61 9.40
N ILE A 106 11.53 -6.02 10.56
CA ILE A 106 11.51 -5.16 11.74
C ILE A 106 12.83 -5.30 12.47
N LYS A 107 13.55 -4.19 12.66
CA LYS A 107 14.82 -4.13 13.38
C LYS A 107 14.94 -2.78 14.09
N ASP A 108 15.35 -2.83 15.36
CA ASP A 108 15.56 -1.66 16.22
C ASP A 108 14.33 -0.73 16.30
N GLY A 109 13.13 -1.32 16.31
CA GLY A 109 11.85 -0.59 16.39
C GLY A 109 11.35 0.00 15.07
N CYS A 110 12.04 -0.24 13.95
CA CYS A 110 11.68 0.28 12.63
C CYS A 110 11.41 -0.86 11.63
N ILE A 111 10.53 -0.62 10.66
CA ILE A 111 10.44 -1.45 9.45
C ILE A 111 11.52 -0.99 8.47
N TRP A 112 12.39 -1.90 8.06
CA TRP A 112 13.44 -1.67 7.08
C TRP A 112 13.00 -2.21 5.71
N GLY A 113 13.09 -1.35 4.69
CA GLY A 113 12.92 -1.76 3.32
C GLY A 113 12.76 -0.60 2.34
N ARG A 114 13.01 -0.88 1.05
CA ARG A 114 12.74 0.04 -0.05
C ARG A 114 11.23 0.25 -0.15
N GLY A 115 10.82 1.51 0.02
CA GLY A 115 9.42 1.90 0.06
C GLY A 115 8.87 2.13 1.47
N ALA A 116 9.61 1.78 2.53
CA ALA A 116 9.12 1.91 3.91
C ALA A 116 8.74 3.34 4.31
N VAL A 117 9.39 4.35 3.72
CA VAL A 117 9.04 5.77 3.92
C VAL A 117 8.36 6.37 2.68
N ASP A 118 8.75 5.91 1.48
CA ASP A 118 8.33 6.50 0.20
C ASP A 118 7.77 5.42 -0.76
N MET A 119 6.45 5.17 -0.75
CA MET A 119 5.49 5.63 0.27
C MET A 119 4.60 4.52 0.82
N LYS A 120 5.11 3.27 0.84
CA LYS A 120 4.35 2.08 1.23
C LYS A 120 3.86 2.09 2.68
N ASN A 121 4.45 2.90 3.57
CA ASN A 121 3.85 3.16 4.89
C ASN A 121 2.49 3.87 4.79
N MET A 122 2.39 4.90 3.95
CA MET A 122 1.16 5.64 3.73
C MET A 122 0.14 4.75 3.02
N ASP A 123 0.56 3.95 2.04
CA ASP A 123 -0.32 2.97 1.39
C ASP A 123 -0.87 1.94 2.38
N ALA A 124 -0.05 1.44 3.31
CA ALA A 124 -0.49 0.55 4.37
C ALA A 124 -1.49 1.20 5.32
N MET A 125 -1.25 2.46 5.71
CA MET A 125 -2.20 3.23 6.53
C MET A 125 -3.54 3.43 5.80
N MET A 126 -3.49 3.79 4.51
CA MET A 126 -4.69 3.93 3.68
C MET A 126 -5.47 2.62 3.58
N LEU A 127 -4.80 1.52 3.25
CA LEU A 127 -5.41 0.20 3.16
C LEU A 127 -6.07 -0.23 4.47
N ALA A 128 -5.37 -0.11 5.60
CA ALA A 128 -5.90 -0.51 6.91
C ALA A 128 -7.16 0.32 7.27
N VAL A 129 -7.11 1.64 7.05
CA VAL A 129 -8.24 2.53 7.35
C VAL A 129 -9.42 2.28 6.43
N PHE A 130 -9.19 2.05 5.13
CA PHE A 130 -10.29 1.73 4.20
C PHE A 130 -10.90 0.38 4.51
N ARG A 131 -10.08 -0.63 4.87
CA ARG A 131 -10.55 -1.96 5.27
C ARG A 131 -11.42 -1.92 6.53
N LEU A 132 -11.21 -0.95 7.41
CA LEU A 132 -12.03 -0.71 8.59
C LEU A 132 -13.39 -0.05 8.28
N TRP A 133 -13.54 0.61 7.13
CA TRP A 133 -14.76 1.35 6.79
C TRP A 133 -15.85 0.53 6.09
N ALA A 134 -15.48 -0.60 5.49
CA ALA A 134 -16.41 -1.53 4.86
C ALA A 134 -17.05 -2.46 5.89
#